data_AF-A0A5B7A9N2-F1
#
_entry.id   AF-A0A5B7A9N2-F1
#
_cell.length_a   1.000
_cell.length_b   1.000
_cell.length_c   1.000
_cell.angle_alpha   90.00
_cell.angle_beta   90.00
_cell.angle_gamma   90.00
#
_symmetry.space_group_name_H-M   'P 1'
#
loop_
_entity.id
_entity.type
_entity.pdbx_description
1 polymer ?
#
loop_
_entity_poly.entity_id
_entity_poly.type
_entity_poly.pdbx_seq_one_letter_code
_entity_poly.pdbx_strand_id
1 'polypeptide(L)'
;MVAQVERQGSLSDLDQDHDHIEKTKTLICALNLLSRNLPLPPDVFDAVSSIYRSGGDDDADDAVPGGVDGDGVGGSDANAVEKDGLGISNKGDLMTDLEDALVKKQPSCMSGFGLTESRENRFQSHIQHRLTELEELPSSRGEDLQSKCLLELYGLKLAELQSKVRSDVSSEYWLRMNCAYPDKQLFDWGMMRLRHPLYGVGDTFAIEADDPLKKKRDAERLSRLEEEEKNRMETKKRKFFAELLNAARELQLQVQAAQKRRKQRNDGVQAWHGRQRQRATRAEKLRFQALKADDQEAYMRMVEESKNERLTMLLGKTNELLVGLGAAVQRQKDAEHDGIEPLKDSEAELPELSASKSGTPGDSLPEEDVDIIDVESDRRVKMGDLLEGQRQYNSVIHSIQEKVTEQPSMLQGGELRP
;
A
#
# COMPACT_ATOMS: atom_id res chain seq x y z
N MET A 1 -85.40 -4.74 -43.05
CA MET A 1 -85.04 -3.45 -42.44
C MET A 1 -84.83 -3.69 -40.95
N VAL A 2 -83.60 -3.44 -40.49
CA VAL A 2 -83.19 -3.12 -39.10
C VAL A 2 -83.39 -4.23 -38.04
N ALA A 3 -82.44 -4.63 -37.22
CA ALA A 3 -80.98 -4.56 -37.17
C ALA A 3 -80.59 -5.65 -36.16
N GLN A 4 -79.74 -6.58 -36.58
CA GLN A 4 -79.15 -7.58 -35.70
C GLN A 4 -77.80 -7.00 -35.26
N VAL A 5 -77.83 -6.24 -34.17
CA VAL A 5 -76.65 -5.74 -33.46
C VAL A 5 -76.83 -6.17 -32.00
N GLU A 6 -75.73 -6.59 -31.40
CA GLU A 6 -75.56 -7.01 -30.00
C GLU A 6 -75.87 -8.48 -29.67
N ARG A 7 -74.86 -9.34 -29.86
CA ARG A 7 -74.31 -10.28 -28.84
C ARG A 7 -73.28 -11.20 -29.50
N GLN A 8 -72.12 -10.65 -29.82
CA GLN A 8 -70.90 -11.45 -30.04
C GLN A 8 -69.78 -11.07 -29.05
N GLY A 9 -69.94 -10.01 -28.24
CA GLY A 9 -69.01 -9.68 -27.16
C GLY A 9 -69.18 -10.51 -25.87
N SER A 10 -70.31 -11.19 -25.68
CA SER A 10 -70.58 -11.87 -24.40
C SER A 10 -69.86 -13.21 -24.21
N LEU A 11 -69.24 -13.77 -25.24
CA LEU A 11 -68.52 -15.06 -25.13
C LEU A 11 -67.03 -14.85 -24.80
N SER A 12 -66.40 -13.81 -25.36
CA SER A 12 -65.02 -13.44 -25.02
C SER A 12 -64.89 -12.89 -23.60
N ASP A 13 -65.88 -12.11 -23.15
CA ASP A 13 -65.86 -11.50 -21.82
C ASP A 13 -66.03 -12.55 -20.71
N LEU A 14 -66.83 -13.60 -20.96
CA LEU A 14 -67.01 -14.72 -20.01
C LEU A 14 -65.74 -15.59 -19.90
N ASP A 15 -65.01 -15.79 -20.99
CA ASP A 15 -63.76 -16.55 -20.98
C ASP A 15 -62.64 -15.76 -20.27
N GLN A 16 -62.58 -14.43 -20.47
CA GLN A 16 -61.65 -13.55 -19.74
C GLN A 16 -61.94 -13.53 -18.23
N ASP A 17 -63.22 -13.42 -17.84
CA ASP A 17 -63.63 -13.48 -16.43
C ASP A 17 -63.25 -14.82 -15.78
N HIS A 18 -63.40 -15.94 -16.51
CA HIS A 18 -63.01 -17.26 -16.03
C HIS A 18 -61.49 -17.36 -15.79
N ASP A 19 -60.68 -16.87 -16.73
CA ASP A 19 -59.23 -16.82 -16.62
C ASP A 19 -58.78 -15.95 -15.42
N HIS A 20 -59.41 -14.79 -15.22
CA HIS A 20 -59.14 -13.94 -14.07
C HIS A 20 -59.49 -14.61 -12.73
N ILE A 21 -60.59 -15.37 -12.69
CA ILE A 21 -60.98 -16.16 -11.51
C ILE A 21 -59.96 -17.28 -11.24
N GLU A 22 -59.40 -17.92 -12.27
CA GLU A 22 -58.38 -18.95 -12.09
C GLU A 22 -57.03 -18.37 -11.65
N LYS A 23 -56.63 -17.23 -12.20
CA LYS A 23 -55.45 -16.48 -11.77
C LYS A 23 -55.56 -16.01 -10.32
N THR A 24 -56.73 -15.54 -9.89
CA THR A 24 -56.94 -15.16 -8.48
C THR A 24 -56.97 -16.37 -7.54
N LYS A 25 -57.59 -17.48 -7.93
CA LYS A 25 -57.55 -18.73 -7.16
C LYS A 25 -56.12 -19.26 -6.97
N THR A 26 -55.30 -19.22 -8.02
CA THR A 26 -53.88 -19.65 -7.96
C THR A 26 -53.05 -18.73 -7.08
N LEU A 27 -53.24 -17.40 -7.17
CA LEU A 27 -52.60 -16.44 -6.27
C LEU A 27 -53.03 -16.63 -4.81
N ILE A 28 -54.33 -16.82 -4.54
CA ILE A 28 -54.84 -17.10 -3.19
C ILE A 28 -54.29 -18.43 -2.66
N CYS A 29 -54.17 -19.45 -3.51
CA CYS A 29 -53.56 -20.73 -3.14
C CYS A 29 -52.08 -20.55 -2.78
N ALA A 30 -51.32 -19.85 -3.61
CA ALA A 30 -49.91 -19.56 -3.35
C ALA A 30 -49.72 -18.75 -2.06
N LEU A 31 -50.53 -17.71 -1.84
CA LEU A 31 -50.51 -16.91 -0.62
C LEU A 31 -50.83 -17.75 0.62
N ASN A 32 -51.81 -18.65 0.55
CA ASN A 32 -52.14 -19.55 1.66
C ASN A 32 -50.97 -20.48 2.01
N LEU A 33 -50.22 -20.99 1.02
CA LEU A 33 -49.05 -21.83 1.25
C LEU A 33 -47.89 -21.04 1.85
N LEU A 34 -47.60 -19.85 1.31
CA LEU A 34 -46.54 -18.97 1.81
C LEU A 34 -46.82 -18.50 3.24
N SER A 35 -48.07 -18.13 3.56
CA SER A 35 -48.47 -17.71 4.92
C SER A 35 -48.28 -18.79 5.98
N ARG A 36 -48.16 -20.07 5.56
CA ARG A 36 -47.96 -21.23 6.42
C ARG A 36 -46.56 -21.82 6.31
N ASN A 37 -45.62 -21.11 5.67
CA ASN A 37 -44.25 -21.55 5.43
C ASN A 37 -44.15 -22.90 4.67
N LEU A 38 -45.08 -23.17 3.74
CA LEU A 38 -45.07 -24.37 2.92
C LEU A 38 -44.42 -24.12 1.54
N PRO A 39 -43.67 -25.09 0.98
CA PRO A 39 -43.10 -24.95 -0.34
C PRO A 39 -44.20 -24.87 -1.41
N LEU A 40 -44.00 -24.00 -2.41
CA LEU A 40 -44.90 -23.88 -3.54
C LEU A 40 -44.70 -25.09 -4.47
N PRO A 41 -45.78 -25.80 -4.85
CA PRO A 41 -45.72 -26.77 -5.94
C PRO A 41 -45.22 -26.09 -7.23
N PRO A 42 -44.44 -26.79 -8.07
CA PRO A 42 -43.86 -26.21 -9.29
C PRO A 42 -44.94 -25.61 -10.19
N ASP A 43 -46.05 -26.30 -10.39
CA ASP A 43 -47.18 -25.85 -11.22
C ASP A 43 -47.79 -24.53 -10.72
N VAL A 44 -47.84 -24.33 -9.39
CA VAL A 44 -48.36 -23.10 -8.76
C VAL A 44 -47.34 -21.98 -8.87
N PHE A 45 -46.05 -22.28 -8.70
CA PHE A 45 -44.97 -21.32 -8.85
C PHE A 45 -44.87 -20.78 -10.29
N ASP A 46 -44.97 -21.66 -11.27
CA ASP A 46 -44.93 -21.31 -12.69
C ASP A 46 -46.17 -20.49 -13.10
N ALA A 47 -47.36 -20.88 -12.60
CA ALA A 47 -48.60 -20.12 -12.82
C ALA A 47 -48.52 -18.70 -12.22
N VAL A 48 -48.05 -18.55 -10.97
CA VAL A 48 -47.87 -17.23 -10.33
C VAL A 48 -46.81 -16.40 -11.05
N SER A 49 -45.73 -17.02 -11.49
CA SER A 49 -44.67 -16.35 -12.27
C SER A 49 -45.18 -15.87 -13.63
N SER A 50 -46.03 -16.66 -14.29
CA SER A 50 -46.70 -16.30 -15.53
C SER A 50 -47.67 -15.13 -15.33
N ILE A 51 -48.46 -15.13 -14.25
CA ILE A 51 -49.37 -14.03 -13.91
C ILE A 51 -48.60 -12.73 -13.63
N TYR A 52 -47.50 -12.80 -12.88
CA TYR A 52 -46.65 -11.64 -12.60
C TYR A 52 -46.02 -11.05 -13.86
N ARG A 53 -45.53 -11.91 -14.78
CA ARG A 53 -44.96 -11.47 -16.06
C ARG A 53 -46.01 -10.93 -17.04
N SER A 54 -47.24 -11.41 -16.96
CA SER A 54 -48.36 -10.99 -17.82
C SER A 54 -49.05 -9.70 -17.36
N GLY A 55 -48.84 -9.25 -16.12
CA GLY A 55 -49.48 -8.05 -15.57
C GLY A 55 -48.65 -6.76 -15.68
N GLY A 56 -47.54 -6.78 -16.42
CA GLY A 56 -46.58 -5.67 -16.49
C GLY A 56 -46.63 -4.81 -17.76
N ASP A 57 -47.62 -5.00 -18.65
CA ASP A 57 -47.64 -4.34 -19.97
C ASP A 57 -48.64 -3.16 -20.09
N ASP A 58 -49.35 -2.78 -19.01
CA ASP A 58 -50.23 -1.61 -18.98
C ASP A 58 -49.84 -0.65 -17.84
N ASP A 59 -48.79 0.15 -18.03
CA ASP A 59 -48.77 1.60 -17.77
C ASP A 59 -47.35 2.16 -17.91
N ALA A 60 -47.24 3.19 -18.74
CA ALA A 60 -46.02 3.89 -19.10
C ALA A 60 -45.55 4.89 -18.02
N ASP A 61 -44.23 5.04 -17.96
CA ASP A 61 -43.46 6.26 -17.63
C ASP A 61 -43.80 7.04 -16.33
N ASP A 62 -42.97 6.86 -15.29
CA ASP A 62 -42.09 7.96 -14.85
C ASP A 62 -40.82 7.45 -14.14
N ALA A 63 -39.75 8.19 -14.38
CA ALA A 63 -38.33 7.87 -14.24
C ALA A 63 -37.82 7.90 -12.76
N VAL A 64 -37.06 6.90 -12.26
CA VAL A 64 -35.55 6.80 -12.18
C VAL A 64 -34.91 7.71 -11.07
N PRO A 65 -33.75 7.42 -10.40
CA PRO A 65 -32.70 6.40 -10.68
C PRO A 65 -32.12 5.59 -9.50
N GLY A 66 -31.41 4.52 -9.88
CA GLY A 66 -30.22 3.98 -9.20
C GLY A 66 -29.88 2.57 -9.69
N GLY A 67 -29.37 2.39 -10.92
CA GLY A 67 -27.92 2.28 -11.25
C GLY A 67 -27.55 0.78 -11.39
N VAL A 68 -26.82 0.27 -12.39
CA VAL A 68 -25.86 0.84 -13.33
C VAL A 68 -25.78 -0.11 -14.55
N ASP A 69 -26.05 0.46 -15.72
CA ASP A 69 -25.52 0.24 -17.09
C ASP A 69 -25.12 -1.16 -17.57
N GLY A 70 -26.00 -1.74 -18.39
CA GLY A 70 -25.64 -2.60 -19.50
C GLY A 70 -26.16 -1.96 -20.79
N ASP A 71 -25.29 -1.75 -21.76
CA ASP A 71 -25.67 -1.39 -23.13
C ASP A 71 -25.25 -2.50 -24.08
N GLY A 72 -26.18 -2.89 -24.93
CA GLY A 72 -25.99 -3.82 -26.02
C GLY A 72 -26.76 -3.30 -27.22
N VAL A 73 -26.05 -2.85 -28.25
CA VAL A 73 -26.61 -2.57 -29.58
C VAL A 73 -25.60 -2.97 -30.65
N GLY A 74 -26.10 -3.65 -31.68
CA GLY A 74 -25.36 -4.01 -32.88
C GLY A 74 -25.41 -2.93 -33.97
N GLY A 75 -24.50 -3.04 -34.93
CA GLY A 75 -24.50 -2.22 -36.16
C GLY A 75 -23.10 -2.00 -36.71
N SER A 76 -22.75 -2.81 -37.72
CA SER A 76 -21.77 -2.59 -38.80
C SER A 76 -20.75 -1.44 -38.67
N ASP A 77 -19.46 -1.77 -38.62
CA ASP A 77 -18.53 -1.30 -39.65
C ASP A 77 -17.23 -2.12 -39.70
N ALA A 78 -16.62 -2.07 -40.88
CA ALA A 78 -15.57 -2.92 -41.38
C ALA A 78 -14.17 -2.74 -40.72
N ASN A 79 -13.35 -3.77 -40.96
CA ASN A 79 -11.88 -3.78 -40.95
C ASN A 79 -11.16 -3.89 -39.59
N ALA A 80 -10.91 -5.12 -39.17
CA ALA A 80 -9.59 -5.49 -38.64
C ALA A 80 -9.21 -6.88 -39.18
N VAL A 81 -8.31 -6.86 -40.15
CA VAL A 81 -7.61 -8.04 -40.66
C VAL A 81 -6.68 -8.51 -39.56
N GLU A 82 -6.92 -9.69 -38.99
CA GLU A 82 -5.84 -10.57 -38.58
C GLU A 82 -6.11 -11.97 -39.09
N LYS A 83 -5.21 -12.38 -40.00
CA LYS A 83 -4.93 -13.77 -40.33
C LYS A 83 -4.60 -14.50 -39.02
N ASP A 84 -5.18 -15.67 -38.84
CA ASP A 84 -4.45 -16.92 -38.67
C ASP A 84 -5.52 -18.02 -38.67
N GLY A 85 -5.60 -18.84 -39.71
CA GLY A 85 -4.67 -19.94 -39.91
C GLY A 85 -5.31 -21.17 -39.28
N LEU A 86 -5.73 -22.14 -40.11
CA LEU A 86 -6.09 -23.48 -39.65
C LEU A 86 -4.88 -24.07 -38.91
N GLY A 87 -4.82 -23.83 -37.61
CA GLY A 87 -3.87 -24.42 -36.69
C GLY A 87 -4.60 -25.51 -35.93
N ILE A 88 -4.27 -26.76 -36.22
CA ILE A 88 -4.65 -27.92 -35.44
C ILE A 88 -4.26 -27.63 -33.99
N SER A 89 -5.25 -27.25 -33.16
CA SER A 89 -5.02 -27.05 -31.73
C SER A 89 -4.56 -28.39 -31.16
N ASN A 90 -3.31 -28.44 -30.74
CA ASN A 90 -2.73 -29.61 -30.12
C ASN A 90 -3.59 -29.94 -28.90
N LYS A 91 -3.99 -31.20 -28.74
CA LYS A 91 -4.81 -31.76 -27.64
C LYS A 91 -4.48 -31.26 -26.22
N GLY A 92 -3.31 -30.67 -26.00
CA GLY A 92 -2.92 -30.02 -24.75
C GLY A 92 -3.54 -28.62 -24.51
N ASP A 93 -3.89 -27.88 -25.56
CA ASP A 93 -4.48 -26.53 -25.48
C ASP A 93 -5.92 -26.60 -24.95
N LEU A 94 -6.73 -27.53 -25.47
CA LEU A 94 -8.11 -27.73 -24.99
C LEU A 94 -8.18 -28.17 -23.52
N MET A 95 -7.20 -28.94 -23.05
CA MET A 95 -7.13 -29.36 -21.65
C MET A 95 -6.70 -28.20 -20.76
N THR A 96 -5.78 -27.36 -21.21
CA THR A 96 -5.35 -26.16 -20.47
C THR A 96 -6.44 -25.10 -20.47
N ASP A 97 -7.15 -24.87 -21.58
CA ASP A 97 -8.33 -24.00 -21.66
C ASP A 97 -9.48 -24.48 -20.76
N LEU A 98 -9.72 -25.80 -20.71
CA LEU A 98 -10.69 -26.42 -19.81
C LEU A 98 -10.28 -26.24 -18.35
N GLU A 99 -9.02 -26.47 -18.02
CA GLU A 99 -8.47 -26.25 -16.67
C GLU A 99 -8.57 -24.76 -16.28
N ASP A 100 -8.26 -23.84 -17.18
CA ASP A 100 -8.37 -22.40 -16.96
C ASP A 100 -9.83 -21.96 -16.77
N ALA A 101 -10.76 -22.53 -17.54
CA ALA A 101 -12.20 -22.30 -17.39
C ALA A 101 -12.74 -22.89 -16.07
N LEU A 102 -12.27 -24.07 -15.67
CA LEU A 102 -12.61 -24.68 -14.39
C LEU A 102 -12.05 -23.87 -13.22
N VAL A 103 -10.81 -23.37 -13.29
CA VAL A 103 -10.19 -22.52 -12.27
C VAL A 103 -10.93 -21.18 -12.13
N LYS A 104 -11.40 -20.60 -13.24
CA LYS A 104 -12.24 -19.39 -13.24
C LYS A 104 -13.64 -19.63 -12.64
N LYS A 105 -14.17 -20.87 -12.67
CA LYS A 105 -15.51 -21.23 -12.17
C LYS A 105 -15.53 -21.87 -10.77
N GLN A 106 -14.57 -22.73 -10.43
CA GLN A 106 -13.65 -22.46 -9.33
C GLN A 106 -14.25 -21.92 -8.02
N PRO A 107 -14.06 -20.62 -7.77
CA PRO A 107 -14.43 -19.96 -6.51
C PRO A 107 -15.95 -19.83 -6.32
N SER A 108 -16.77 -20.10 -7.34
CA SER A 108 -18.23 -20.02 -7.27
C SER A 108 -18.92 -21.37 -7.09
N CYS A 109 -18.19 -22.49 -7.15
CA CYS A 109 -18.76 -23.83 -7.07
C CYS A 109 -18.48 -24.48 -5.71
N MET A 110 -19.56 -24.73 -4.95
CA MET A 110 -19.49 -25.56 -3.74
C MET A 110 -19.26 -27.03 -4.15
N SER A 111 -18.46 -27.75 -3.35
CA SER A 111 -18.30 -29.20 -3.52
C SER A 111 -19.66 -29.90 -3.46
N GLY A 112 -19.90 -30.89 -4.31
CA GLY A 112 -21.16 -31.64 -4.34
C GLY A 112 -21.53 -32.24 -2.99
N PHE A 113 -20.53 -32.67 -2.22
CA PHE A 113 -20.70 -33.12 -0.84
C PHE A 113 -21.22 -31.99 0.08
N GLY A 114 -20.63 -30.79 -0.02
CA GLY A 114 -21.07 -29.63 0.74
C GLY A 114 -22.48 -29.18 0.36
N LEU A 115 -22.89 -29.33 -0.90
CA LEU A 115 -24.26 -29.05 -1.33
C LEU A 115 -25.25 -30.06 -0.74
N THR A 116 -24.91 -31.36 -0.71
CA THR A 116 -25.76 -32.40 -0.09
C THR A 116 -25.88 -32.20 1.42
N GLU A 117 -24.79 -31.86 2.10
CA GLU A 117 -24.77 -31.59 3.53
C GLU A 117 -25.60 -30.33 3.87
N SER A 118 -25.43 -29.25 3.12
CA SER A 118 -26.24 -28.04 3.28
C SER A 118 -27.74 -28.29 3.04
N ARG A 119 -28.08 -29.16 2.09
CA ARG A 119 -29.46 -29.57 1.83
C ARG A 119 -30.04 -30.36 3.00
N GLU A 120 -29.29 -31.32 3.53
CA GLU A 120 -29.70 -32.12 4.69
C GLU A 120 -29.87 -31.25 5.94
N ASN A 121 -28.93 -30.35 6.20
CA ASN A 121 -29.01 -29.40 7.32
C ASN A 121 -30.25 -28.51 7.23
N ARG A 122 -30.63 -28.08 6.02
CA ARG A 122 -31.89 -27.33 5.80
C ARG A 122 -33.11 -28.17 6.15
N PHE A 123 -33.18 -29.42 5.70
CA PHE A 123 -34.29 -30.30 6.05
C PHE A 123 -34.38 -30.57 7.56
N GLN A 124 -33.25 -30.86 8.20
CA GLN A 124 -33.19 -31.05 9.65
C GLN A 124 -33.63 -29.80 10.41
N SER A 125 -33.21 -28.61 9.98
CA SER A 125 -33.63 -27.34 10.57
C SER A 125 -35.14 -27.12 10.43
N HIS A 126 -35.73 -27.43 9.27
CA HIS A 126 -37.18 -27.34 9.08
C HIS A 126 -37.96 -28.35 9.95
N ILE A 127 -37.46 -29.57 10.07
CA ILE A 127 -38.05 -30.59 10.94
C ILE A 127 -38.01 -30.15 12.40
N GLN A 128 -36.87 -29.63 12.86
CA GLN A 128 -36.70 -29.12 14.23
C GLN A 128 -37.64 -27.94 14.49
N HIS A 129 -37.72 -26.98 13.57
CA HIS A 129 -38.63 -25.84 13.66
C HIS A 129 -40.10 -26.29 13.76
N ARG A 130 -40.50 -27.28 12.95
CA ARG A 130 -41.88 -27.82 13.02
C ARG A 130 -42.13 -28.56 14.32
N LEU A 131 -41.14 -29.26 14.86
CA LEU A 131 -41.25 -29.95 16.14
C LEU A 131 -41.43 -28.95 17.29
N THR A 132 -40.66 -27.85 17.31
CA THR A 132 -40.83 -26.79 18.31
C THR A 132 -42.20 -26.12 18.21
N GLU A 133 -42.67 -25.83 16.99
CA GLU A 133 -44.03 -25.31 16.78
C GLU A 133 -45.10 -26.23 17.37
N LEU A 134 -44.99 -27.54 17.14
CA LEU A 134 -45.98 -28.52 17.61
C LEU A 134 -45.94 -28.73 19.14
N GLU A 135 -44.79 -28.54 19.78
CA GLU A 135 -44.63 -28.65 21.24
C GLU A 135 -45.10 -27.39 21.99
N GLU A 136 -45.05 -26.23 21.36
CA GLU A 136 -45.47 -24.94 21.94
C GLU A 136 -46.99 -24.69 21.86
N LEU A 137 -47.75 -25.55 21.17
CA LEU A 137 -49.20 -25.36 21.01
C LEU A 137 -49.97 -25.62 22.33
N PRO A 138 -50.89 -24.72 22.73
CA PRO A 138 -51.68 -24.89 23.95
C PRO A 138 -52.64 -26.08 23.84
N SER A 139 -52.73 -26.89 24.91
CA SER A 139 -53.56 -28.10 24.98
C SER A 139 -55.08 -27.84 25.01
N SER A 140 -55.53 -26.59 24.86
CA SER A 140 -56.94 -26.16 24.97
C SER A 140 -57.71 -26.10 23.64
N ARG A 141 -57.14 -26.64 22.55
CA ARG A 141 -57.75 -26.60 21.20
C ARG A 141 -58.59 -27.87 20.95
N GLY A 142 -59.65 -27.75 20.13
CA GLY A 142 -60.62 -28.83 19.89
C GLY A 142 -60.01 -30.19 19.51
N GLU A 143 -60.69 -31.27 19.92
CA GLU A 143 -60.20 -32.66 19.92
C GLU A 143 -59.64 -33.13 18.56
N ASP A 144 -60.33 -32.81 17.45
CA ASP A 144 -59.91 -33.21 16.10
C ASP A 144 -58.57 -32.60 15.67
N LEU A 145 -58.33 -31.33 16.01
CA LEU A 145 -57.08 -30.67 15.63
C LEU A 145 -55.93 -31.12 16.51
N GLN A 146 -56.21 -31.34 17.79
CA GLN A 146 -55.24 -31.91 18.72
C GLN A 146 -54.79 -33.30 18.27
N SER A 147 -55.72 -34.16 17.82
CA SER A 147 -55.37 -35.48 17.29
C SER A 147 -54.45 -35.41 16.08
N LYS A 148 -54.69 -34.48 15.13
CA LYS A 148 -53.85 -34.27 13.95
C LYS A 148 -52.45 -33.77 14.31
N CYS A 149 -52.34 -32.81 15.22
CA CYS A 149 -51.05 -32.31 15.71
C CYS A 149 -50.24 -33.40 16.43
N LEU A 150 -50.90 -34.24 17.25
CA LEU A 150 -50.25 -35.36 17.92
C LEU A 150 -49.75 -36.41 16.93
N LEU A 151 -50.54 -36.74 15.90
CA LEU A 151 -50.11 -37.67 14.85
C LEU A 151 -48.89 -37.14 14.08
N GLU A 152 -48.87 -35.85 13.76
CA GLU A 152 -47.71 -35.22 13.11
C GLU A 152 -46.48 -35.23 14.03
N LEU A 153 -46.64 -34.87 15.31
CA LEU A 153 -45.56 -34.87 16.31
C LEU A 153 -44.94 -36.26 16.48
N TYR A 154 -45.77 -37.30 16.67
CA TYR A 154 -45.28 -38.67 16.78
C TYR A 154 -44.69 -39.18 15.45
N GLY A 155 -45.24 -38.77 14.31
CA GLY A 155 -44.69 -39.07 12.99
C GLY A 155 -43.26 -38.54 12.83
N LEU A 156 -43.03 -37.28 13.19
CA LEU A 156 -41.69 -36.66 13.15
C LEU A 156 -40.72 -37.31 14.15
N LYS A 157 -41.17 -37.59 15.39
CA LYS A 157 -40.33 -38.26 16.41
C LYS A 157 -39.93 -39.69 16.02
N LEU A 158 -40.77 -40.39 15.25
CA LEU A 158 -40.51 -41.76 14.80
C LEU A 158 -39.82 -41.84 13.41
N ALA A 159 -39.57 -40.71 12.75
CA ALA A 159 -39.02 -40.68 11.39
C ALA A 159 -37.64 -41.36 11.30
N GLU A 160 -36.76 -41.15 12.29
CA GLU A 160 -35.44 -41.80 12.33
C GLU A 160 -35.55 -43.31 12.48
N LEU A 161 -36.47 -43.79 13.33
CA LEU A 161 -36.70 -45.22 13.51
C LEU A 161 -37.24 -45.85 12.22
N GLN A 162 -38.19 -45.17 11.57
CA GLN A 162 -38.73 -45.59 10.29
C GLN A 162 -37.63 -45.67 9.20
N SER A 163 -36.74 -44.68 9.14
CA SER A 163 -35.59 -44.67 8.21
C SER A 163 -34.67 -45.86 8.45
N LYS A 164 -34.30 -46.13 9.71
CA LYS A 164 -33.45 -47.27 10.08
C LYS A 164 -34.08 -48.60 9.66
N VAL A 165 -35.35 -48.84 10.01
CA VAL A 165 -36.06 -50.07 9.64
C VAL A 165 -36.15 -50.22 8.11
N ARG A 166 -36.42 -49.12 7.38
CA ARG A 166 -36.44 -49.16 5.91
C ARG A 166 -35.07 -49.46 5.32
N SER A 167 -34.00 -48.91 5.88
CA SER A 167 -32.62 -49.21 5.47
C SER A 167 -32.30 -50.69 5.68
N ASP A 168 -32.63 -51.24 6.85
CA ASP A 168 -32.37 -52.65 7.17
C ASP A 168 -33.12 -53.57 6.22
N VAL A 169 -34.43 -53.36 6.05
CA VAL A 169 -35.27 -54.13 5.12
C VAL A 169 -34.76 -54.01 3.68
N SER A 170 -34.35 -52.81 3.26
CA SER A 170 -33.81 -52.59 1.91
C SER A 170 -32.48 -53.32 1.73
N SER A 171 -31.60 -53.31 2.74
CA SER A 171 -30.33 -54.01 2.70
C SER A 171 -30.51 -55.53 2.62
N GLU A 172 -31.42 -56.10 3.41
CA GLU A 172 -31.79 -57.51 3.37
C GLU A 172 -32.43 -57.90 2.04
N TYR A 173 -33.33 -57.06 1.53
CA TYR A 173 -33.91 -57.25 0.21
C TYR A 173 -32.85 -57.22 -0.90
N TRP A 174 -31.92 -56.26 -0.83
CA TRP A 174 -30.84 -56.14 -1.81
C TRP A 174 -29.88 -57.34 -1.75
N LEU A 175 -29.54 -57.80 -0.54
CA LEU A 175 -28.80 -59.04 -0.32
C LEU A 175 -29.54 -60.25 -0.92
N ARG A 176 -30.83 -60.40 -0.63
CA ARG A 176 -31.65 -61.49 -1.18
C ARG A 176 -31.68 -61.46 -2.70
N MET A 177 -31.79 -60.29 -3.32
CA MET A 177 -31.79 -60.14 -4.78
C MET A 177 -30.44 -60.54 -5.38
N ASN A 178 -29.33 -60.13 -4.77
CA ASN A 178 -27.99 -60.52 -5.19
C ASN A 178 -27.75 -62.03 -5.03
N CYS A 179 -28.18 -62.61 -3.90
CA CYS A 179 -28.01 -64.03 -3.62
C CYS A 179 -28.95 -64.91 -4.47
N ALA A 180 -30.14 -64.43 -4.83
CA ALA A 180 -31.11 -65.19 -5.62
C ALA A 180 -30.77 -65.25 -7.12
N TYR A 181 -30.07 -64.24 -7.65
CA TYR A 181 -29.64 -64.19 -9.05
C TYR A 181 -28.17 -63.76 -9.20
N PRO A 182 -27.21 -64.59 -8.75
CA PRO A 182 -25.79 -64.26 -8.83
C PRO A 182 -25.31 -64.03 -10.28
N ASP A 183 -25.88 -64.80 -11.21
CA ASP A 183 -25.47 -64.81 -12.63
C ASP A 183 -25.86 -63.55 -13.40
N LYS A 184 -26.81 -62.75 -12.87
CA LYS A 184 -27.26 -61.49 -13.48
C LYS A 184 -26.52 -60.28 -12.94
N GLN A 185 -25.72 -60.46 -11.88
CA GLN A 185 -24.93 -59.40 -11.28
C GLN A 185 -23.64 -59.23 -12.10
N LEU A 186 -23.46 -58.07 -12.71
CA LEU A 186 -22.15 -57.67 -13.24
C LEU A 186 -21.16 -57.70 -12.08
N PHE A 187 -20.27 -58.68 -12.05
CA PHE A 187 -19.22 -58.76 -11.05
C PHE A 187 -18.30 -57.55 -11.22
N ASP A 188 -18.43 -56.56 -10.35
CA ASP A 188 -17.39 -55.57 -10.20
C ASP A 188 -16.16 -56.27 -9.62
N TRP A 189 -15.04 -56.23 -10.33
CA TRP A 189 -13.73 -56.72 -9.88
C TRP A 189 -13.26 -56.06 -8.55
N GLY A 190 -13.99 -55.07 -8.03
CA GLY A 190 -13.85 -54.53 -6.67
C GLY A 190 -14.47 -55.41 -5.57
N MET A 191 -15.58 -56.11 -5.83
CA MET A 191 -16.25 -56.99 -4.86
C MET A 191 -15.44 -58.27 -4.57
N MET A 192 -14.67 -58.75 -5.56
CA MET A 192 -13.70 -59.85 -5.37
C MET A 192 -12.42 -59.44 -4.63
N ARG A 193 -12.21 -58.13 -4.39
CA ARG A 193 -11.11 -57.60 -3.57
C ARG A 193 -11.48 -57.36 -2.12
N LEU A 194 -12.74 -57.60 -1.73
CA LEU A 194 -13.10 -57.72 -0.32
C LEU A 194 -12.49 -59.03 0.21
N ARG A 195 -11.90 -58.96 1.41
CA ARG A 195 -11.44 -60.14 2.16
C ARG A 195 -12.56 -61.17 2.12
N HIS A 196 -12.23 -62.39 1.69
CA HIS A 196 -13.11 -63.54 1.80
C HIS A 196 -13.72 -63.57 3.22
N PRO A 197 -15.06 -63.46 3.37
CA PRO A 197 -15.69 -63.62 4.67
C PRO A 197 -15.31 -64.98 5.26
N LEU A 198 -14.98 -65.00 6.55
CA LEU A 198 -14.58 -66.18 7.33
C LEU A 198 -15.70 -67.22 7.55
N TYR A 199 -16.73 -67.25 6.71
CA TYR A 199 -17.84 -68.20 6.85
C TYR A 199 -18.07 -68.94 5.54
N GLY A 200 -17.20 -69.92 5.30
CA GLY A 200 -17.49 -71.10 4.49
C GLY A 200 -17.18 -72.31 5.35
N VAL A 201 -18.17 -73.17 5.54
CA VAL A 201 -18.14 -74.43 6.30
C VAL A 201 -16.80 -75.16 6.09
N GLY A 202 -15.90 -75.05 7.07
CA GLY A 202 -14.52 -75.52 6.95
C GLY A 202 -13.75 -75.26 8.24
N ASP A 203 -14.07 -76.04 9.26
CA ASP A 203 -13.23 -76.30 10.44
C ASP A 203 -12.96 -75.14 11.43
N THR A 204 -13.80 -75.05 12.47
CA THR A 204 -13.68 -74.08 13.59
C THR A 204 -12.44 -74.26 14.46
N PHE A 205 -11.65 -75.31 14.25
CA PHE A 205 -10.43 -75.61 15.03
C PHE A 205 -9.12 -75.32 14.29
N ALA A 206 -9.18 -74.94 13.00
CA ALA A 206 -8.00 -74.62 12.19
C ALA A 206 -7.55 -73.15 12.28
N ILE A 207 -8.21 -72.34 13.12
CA ILE A 207 -7.94 -70.88 13.27
C ILE A 207 -6.54 -70.59 13.81
N GLU A 208 -5.89 -71.53 14.51
CA GLU A 208 -4.61 -71.26 15.18
C GLU A 208 -3.37 -71.72 14.42
N ALA A 209 -3.50 -72.61 13.43
CA ALA A 209 -2.33 -73.21 12.76
C ALA A 209 -1.73 -72.32 11.65
N ASP A 210 -2.56 -71.58 10.91
CA ASP A 210 -2.12 -70.77 9.75
C ASP A 210 -1.95 -69.27 10.05
N ASP A 211 -2.11 -68.86 11.30
CA ASP A 211 -2.13 -67.45 11.70
C ASP A 211 -0.84 -66.87 12.32
N PRO A 212 0.16 -67.62 12.85
CA PRO A 212 1.34 -66.97 13.44
C PRO A 212 2.26 -66.36 12.38
N LEU A 213 2.38 -66.95 11.19
CA LEU A 213 3.24 -66.42 10.11
C LEU A 213 2.63 -65.19 9.42
N LYS A 214 1.29 -65.15 9.26
CA LYS A 214 0.57 -63.97 8.75
C LYS A 214 0.60 -62.84 9.76
N LYS A 215 0.30 -63.11 11.03
CA LYS A 215 0.44 -62.15 12.14
C LYS A 215 1.88 -61.63 12.28
N LYS A 216 2.90 -62.49 12.15
CA LYS A 216 4.31 -62.07 12.13
C LYS A 216 4.61 -61.15 10.95
N ARG A 217 4.11 -61.44 9.75
CA ARG A 217 4.29 -60.60 8.55
C ARG A 217 3.58 -59.25 8.69
N ASP A 218 2.38 -59.24 9.26
CA ASP A 218 1.62 -57.99 9.47
C ASP A 218 2.22 -57.16 10.60
N ALA A 219 2.71 -57.79 11.68
CA ALA A 219 3.48 -57.10 12.72
C ALA A 219 4.80 -56.54 12.18
N GLU A 220 5.51 -57.26 11.31
CA GLU A 220 6.72 -56.76 10.64
C GLU A 220 6.40 -55.56 9.73
N ARG A 221 5.31 -55.61 8.97
CA ARG A 221 4.85 -54.48 8.14
C ARG A 221 4.53 -53.24 8.97
N LEU A 222 3.80 -53.41 10.08
CA LEU A 222 3.48 -52.31 11.00
C LEU A 222 4.75 -51.75 11.65
N SER A 223 5.68 -52.61 12.06
CA SER A 223 6.98 -52.19 12.60
C SER A 223 7.80 -51.39 11.59
N ARG A 224 7.80 -51.78 10.30
CA ARG A 224 8.48 -51.01 9.23
C ARG A 224 7.84 -49.64 9.03
N LEU A 225 6.51 -49.55 9.03
CA LEU A 225 5.81 -48.26 8.90
C LEU A 225 6.09 -47.34 10.08
N GLU A 226 6.12 -47.88 11.31
CA GLU A 226 6.46 -47.12 12.50
C GLU A 226 7.92 -46.62 12.46
N GLU A 227 8.85 -47.45 11.98
CA GLU A 227 10.25 -47.08 11.78
C GLU A 227 10.40 -46.01 10.68
N GLU A 228 9.68 -46.13 9.57
CA GLU A 228 9.62 -45.09 8.53
C GLU A 228 9.07 -43.77 9.08
N GLU A 229 8.04 -43.81 9.92
CA GLU A 229 7.50 -42.62 10.58
C GLU A 229 8.52 -41.99 11.54
N LYS A 230 9.20 -42.80 12.36
CA LYS A 230 10.30 -42.34 13.22
C LYS A 230 11.42 -41.71 12.40
N ASN A 231 11.81 -42.32 11.29
CA ASN A 231 12.80 -41.76 10.36
C ASN A 231 12.33 -40.44 9.73
N ARG A 232 11.06 -40.32 9.35
CA ARG A 232 10.47 -39.05 8.89
C ARG A 232 10.49 -37.99 9.98
N MET A 233 10.19 -38.35 11.22
CA MET A 233 10.26 -37.43 12.35
C MET A 233 11.70 -37.01 12.68
N GLU A 234 12.67 -37.92 12.61
CA GLU A 234 14.08 -37.61 12.77
C GLU A 234 14.61 -36.71 11.66
N THR A 235 14.26 -36.97 10.40
CA THR A 235 14.68 -36.12 9.28
C THR A 235 14.08 -34.72 9.40
N LYS A 236 12.81 -34.58 9.83
CA LYS A 236 12.21 -33.28 10.15
C LYS A 236 12.98 -32.57 11.27
N LYS A 237 13.30 -33.26 12.37
CA LYS A 237 14.11 -32.70 13.48
C LYS A 237 15.50 -32.26 13.00
N ARG A 238 16.20 -33.10 12.23
CA ARG A 238 17.52 -32.78 11.66
C ARG A 238 17.47 -31.55 10.75
N LYS A 239 16.45 -31.45 9.89
CA LYS A 239 16.22 -30.27 9.03
C LYS A 239 15.99 -29.01 9.85
N PHE A 240 15.11 -29.07 10.86
CA PHE A 240 14.86 -27.95 11.76
C PHE A 240 16.14 -27.46 12.46
N PHE A 241 16.94 -28.35 13.02
CA PHE A 241 18.21 -27.96 13.65
C PHE A 241 19.24 -27.43 12.62
N ALA A 242 19.27 -27.99 11.41
CA ALA A 242 20.13 -27.47 10.35
C ALA A 242 19.75 -26.05 9.93
N GLU A 243 18.45 -25.77 9.79
CA GLU A 243 17.92 -24.43 9.51
C GLU A 243 18.28 -23.45 10.63
N LEU A 244 18.09 -23.85 11.89
CA LEU A 244 18.43 -23.00 13.05
C LEU A 244 19.93 -22.68 13.10
N LEU A 245 20.79 -23.67 12.88
CA LEU A 245 22.25 -23.47 12.85
C LEU A 245 22.69 -22.62 11.65
N ASN A 246 22.05 -22.79 10.49
CA ASN A 246 22.32 -21.97 9.31
C ASN A 246 21.90 -20.52 9.55
N ALA A 247 20.73 -20.28 10.17
CA ALA A 247 20.28 -18.94 10.54
C ALA A 247 21.25 -18.26 11.52
N ALA A 248 21.77 -19.00 12.51
CA ALA A 248 22.77 -18.48 13.43
C ALA A 248 24.08 -18.08 12.74
N ARG A 249 24.57 -18.90 11.79
CA ARG A 249 25.75 -18.57 10.98
C ARG A 249 25.53 -17.35 10.09
N GLU A 250 24.37 -17.26 9.45
CA GLU A 250 24.00 -16.13 8.61
C GLU A 250 23.96 -14.82 9.43
N LEU A 251 23.34 -14.86 10.61
CA LEU A 251 23.33 -13.71 11.52
C LEU A 251 24.75 -13.27 11.90
N GLN A 252 25.65 -14.22 12.19
CA GLN A 252 27.04 -13.91 12.51
C GLN A 252 27.77 -13.24 11.33
N LEU A 253 27.56 -13.71 10.09
CA LEU A 253 28.11 -13.10 8.89
C LEU A 253 27.54 -11.69 8.66
N GLN A 254 26.24 -11.49 8.87
CA GLN A 254 25.60 -10.17 8.75
C GLN A 254 26.15 -9.17 9.77
N VAL A 255 26.35 -9.58 11.02
CA VAL A 255 26.97 -8.75 12.06
C VAL A 255 28.39 -8.35 11.66
N GLN A 256 29.21 -9.29 11.19
CA GLN A 256 30.57 -8.99 10.71
C GLN A 256 30.55 -8.04 9.50
N ALA A 257 29.64 -8.24 8.55
CA ALA A 257 29.49 -7.35 7.39
C ALA A 257 29.06 -5.94 7.81
N ALA A 258 28.13 -5.82 8.76
CA ALA A 258 27.71 -4.54 9.31
C ALA A 258 28.86 -3.81 10.04
N GLN A 259 29.67 -4.54 10.82
CA GLN A 259 30.87 -3.99 11.46
C GLN A 259 31.89 -3.49 10.43
N LYS A 260 32.14 -4.25 9.36
CA LYS A 260 33.03 -3.84 8.26
C LYS A 260 32.54 -2.55 7.59
N ARG A 261 31.25 -2.45 7.27
CA ARG A 261 30.65 -1.22 6.70
C ARG A 261 30.76 -0.03 7.66
N ARG A 262 30.54 -0.25 8.96
CA ARG A 262 30.72 0.79 9.99
C ARG A 262 32.16 1.28 10.03
N LYS A 263 33.13 0.36 10.03
CA LYS A 263 34.56 0.69 10.03
C LYS A 263 34.96 1.47 8.78
N GLN A 264 34.55 1.02 7.59
CA GLN A 264 34.83 1.70 6.33
C GLN A 264 34.34 3.16 6.32
N ARG A 265 33.14 3.42 6.84
CA ARG A 265 32.63 4.80 6.98
C ARG A 265 33.48 5.63 7.93
N ASN A 266 33.85 5.08 9.09
CA ASN A 266 34.69 5.78 10.06
C ASN A 266 36.08 6.09 9.47
N ASP A 267 36.72 5.11 8.84
CA ASP A 267 38.01 5.28 8.16
C ASP A 267 37.90 6.35 7.05
N GLY A 268 36.79 6.37 6.32
CA GLY A 268 36.49 7.41 5.32
C GLY A 268 36.39 8.82 5.91
N VAL A 269 35.71 8.97 7.06
CA VAL A 269 35.60 10.25 7.79
C VAL A 269 36.96 10.69 8.35
N GLN A 270 37.72 9.77 8.96
CA GLN A 270 39.06 10.06 9.45
C GLN A 270 40.00 10.50 8.32
N ALA A 271 39.98 9.80 7.18
CA ALA A 271 40.74 10.17 5.99
C ALA A 271 40.30 11.52 5.42
N TRP A 272 39.00 11.85 5.47
CA TRP A 272 38.50 13.16 5.09
C TRP A 272 39.06 14.27 6.00
N HIS A 273 38.98 14.11 7.32
CA HIS A 273 39.57 15.07 8.27
C HIS A 273 41.09 15.20 8.08
N GLY A 274 41.79 14.09 7.83
CA GLY A 274 43.22 14.09 7.51
C GLY A 274 43.53 14.93 6.25
N ARG A 275 42.77 14.74 5.17
CA ARG A 275 42.89 15.55 3.95
C ARG A 275 42.52 17.02 4.20
N GLN A 276 41.53 17.32 5.03
CA GLN A 276 41.18 18.70 5.39
C GLN A 276 42.32 19.40 6.12
N ARG A 277 42.96 18.76 7.11
CA ARG A 277 44.16 19.31 7.78
C ARG A 277 45.31 19.54 6.80
N GLN A 278 45.52 18.62 5.85
CA GLN A 278 46.53 18.83 4.80
C GLN A 278 46.18 20.00 3.87
N ARG A 279 44.90 20.22 3.53
CA ARG A 279 44.48 21.39 2.75
C ARG A 279 44.71 22.68 3.52
N ALA A 280 44.36 22.71 4.80
CA ALA A 280 44.62 23.86 5.67
C ALA A 280 46.12 24.20 5.75
N THR A 281 46.98 23.19 6.01
CA THR A 281 48.43 23.41 6.06
C THR A 281 49.03 23.83 4.71
N ARG A 282 48.49 23.37 3.57
CA ARG A 282 48.88 23.87 2.24
C ARG A 282 48.46 25.32 2.02
N ALA A 283 47.23 25.67 2.39
CA ALA A 283 46.73 27.05 2.27
C ALA A 283 47.55 28.01 3.16
N GLU A 284 47.88 27.61 4.39
CA GLU A 284 48.77 28.39 5.26
C GLU A 284 50.17 28.58 4.66
N LYS A 285 50.75 27.54 4.04
CA LYS A 285 52.04 27.65 3.33
C LYS A 285 51.98 28.62 2.15
N LEU A 286 50.90 28.58 1.36
CA LEU A 286 50.71 29.51 0.24
C LEU A 286 50.56 30.95 0.75
N ARG A 287 49.85 31.16 1.86
CA ARG A 287 49.76 32.48 2.51
C ARG A 287 51.10 32.99 2.98
N PHE A 288 51.89 32.13 3.62
CA PHE A 288 53.26 32.47 4.02
C PHE A 288 54.16 32.76 2.80
N GLN A 289 53.99 32.03 1.70
CA GLN A 289 54.75 32.25 0.48
C GLN A 289 54.42 33.60 -0.18
N ALA A 290 53.14 33.99 -0.23
CA ALA A 290 52.74 35.31 -0.74
C ALA A 290 53.33 36.44 0.10
N LEU A 291 53.27 36.31 1.43
CA LEU A 291 53.92 37.27 2.33
C LEU A 291 55.44 37.34 2.11
N LYS A 292 56.09 36.19 1.88
CA LYS A 292 57.55 36.13 1.63
C LYS A 292 57.94 36.73 0.27
N ALA A 293 57.03 36.69 -0.70
CA ALA A 293 57.23 37.27 -2.02
C ALA A 293 56.76 38.74 -2.12
N ASP A 294 56.34 39.34 -0.99
CA ASP A 294 55.75 40.68 -0.91
C ASP A 294 54.53 40.90 -1.83
N ASP A 295 53.83 39.82 -2.21
CA ASP A 295 52.59 39.87 -3.01
C ASP A 295 51.39 40.11 -2.09
N GLN A 296 51.14 41.39 -1.81
CA GLN A 296 50.06 41.84 -0.93
C GLN A 296 48.68 41.47 -1.48
N GLU A 297 48.45 41.60 -2.79
CA GLU A 297 47.13 41.34 -3.39
C GLU A 297 46.74 39.85 -3.34
N ALA A 298 47.70 38.94 -3.56
CA ALA A 298 47.46 37.51 -3.40
C ALA A 298 47.19 37.13 -1.94
N TYR A 299 47.89 37.75 -0.98
CA TYR A 299 47.63 37.53 0.45
C TYR A 299 46.24 37.98 0.85
N MET A 300 45.80 39.17 0.42
CA MET A 300 44.48 39.70 0.78
C MET A 300 43.35 38.83 0.22
N ARG A 301 43.44 38.38 -1.04
CA ARG A 301 42.50 37.40 -1.61
C ARG A 301 42.44 36.11 -0.80
N MET A 302 43.60 35.55 -0.43
CA MET A 302 43.63 34.34 0.40
C MET A 302 43.06 34.58 1.81
N VAL A 303 43.18 35.78 2.37
CA VAL A 303 42.58 36.13 3.67
C VAL A 303 41.07 36.26 3.57
N GLU A 304 40.55 36.92 2.54
CA GLU A 304 39.12 37.02 2.23
C GLU A 304 38.49 35.64 2.01
N GLU A 305 39.18 34.75 1.32
CA GLU A 305 38.76 33.35 1.14
C GLU A 305 38.76 32.56 2.46
N SER A 306 39.52 32.99 3.47
CA SER A 306 39.43 32.38 4.80
C SER A 306 38.36 32.98 5.68
N LYS A 307 37.70 32.09 6.42
CA LYS A 307 36.73 32.40 7.46
C LYS A 307 37.36 32.96 8.75
N ASN A 308 38.46 33.71 8.65
CA ASN A 308 39.12 34.30 9.81
C ASN A 308 38.52 35.68 10.11
N GLU A 309 37.38 35.69 10.80
CA GLU A 309 36.62 36.90 11.13
C GLU A 309 37.48 37.97 11.82
N ARG A 310 38.38 37.56 12.73
CA ARG A 310 39.27 38.49 13.42
C ARG A 310 40.22 39.22 12.45
N LEU A 311 40.80 38.50 11.47
CA LEU A 311 41.75 39.09 10.53
C LEU A 311 41.02 40.05 9.57
N THR A 312 39.86 39.63 9.07
CA THR A 312 39.04 40.49 8.21
C THR A 312 38.57 41.74 8.94
N MET A 313 38.18 41.63 10.22
CA MET A 313 37.84 42.78 11.07
C MET A 313 39.01 43.74 11.27
N LEU A 314 40.21 43.23 11.60
CA LEU A 314 41.38 44.07 11.82
C LEU A 314 41.80 44.80 10.55
N LEU A 315 41.82 44.10 9.41
CA LEU A 315 42.15 44.71 8.13
C LEU A 315 41.08 45.72 7.69
N GLY A 316 39.80 45.41 7.91
CA GLY A 316 38.70 46.35 7.65
C GLY A 316 38.84 47.64 8.45
N LYS A 317 39.06 47.56 9.77
CA LYS A 317 39.34 48.74 10.62
C LYS A 317 40.59 49.51 10.18
N THR A 318 41.63 48.80 9.75
CA THR A 318 42.86 49.44 9.25
C THR A 318 42.57 50.22 7.96
N ASN A 319 41.78 49.64 7.05
CA ASN A 319 41.33 50.29 5.83
C ASN A 319 40.50 51.55 6.14
N GLU A 320 39.56 51.48 7.08
CA GLU A 320 38.77 52.64 7.55
C GLU A 320 39.67 53.77 8.08
N LEU A 321 40.68 53.44 8.89
CA LEU A 321 41.64 54.42 9.39
C LEU A 321 42.50 55.03 8.27
N LEU A 322 42.94 54.24 7.28
CA LEU A 322 43.72 54.72 6.14
C LEU A 322 42.91 55.66 5.24
N VAL A 323 41.64 55.35 4.99
CA VAL A 323 40.72 56.25 4.28
C VAL A 323 40.56 57.56 5.06
N GLY A 324 40.35 57.49 6.38
CA GLY A 324 40.24 58.69 7.23
C GLY A 324 41.50 59.55 7.22
N LEU A 325 42.68 58.93 7.30
CA LEU A 325 43.98 59.61 7.17
C LEU A 325 44.16 60.22 5.78
N GLY A 326 43.80 59.51 4.71
CA GLY A 326 43.89 60.01 3.34
C GLY A 326 43.02 61.25 3.14
N ALA A 327 41.79 61.24 3.66
CA ALA A 327 40.90 62.39 3.63
C ALA A 327 41.46 63.58 4.42
N ALA A 328 42.09 63.35 5.57
CA ALA A 328 42.72 64.41 6.36
C ALA A 328 43.92 65.04 5.62
N VAL A 329 44.77 64.21 5.01
CA VAL A 329 45.92 64.67 4.21
C VAL A 329 45.46 65.43 2.97
N GLN A 330 44.42 64.96 2.29
CA GLN A 330 43.87 65.65 1.13
C GLN A 330 43.38 67.05 1.52
N ARG A 331 42.60 67.16 2.62
CA ARG A 331 42.15 68.46 3.14
C ARG A 331 43.31 69.41 3.47
N GLN A 332 44.41 68.88 3.99
CA GLN A 332 45.61 69.69 4.26
C GLN A 332 46.24 70.19 2.96
N LYS A 333 46.40 69.32 1.95
CA LYS A 333 46.97 69.69 0.65
C LYS A 333 46.10 70.72 -0.07
N ASP A 334 44.78 70.56 -0.04
CA ASP A 334 43.84 71.50 -0.66
C ASP A 334 43.94 72.88 0.01
N ALA A 335 44.04 72.94 1.36
CA ALA A 335 44.21 74.19 2.09
C ALA A 335 45.56 74.89 1.86
N GLU A 336 46.63 74.12 1.61
CA GLU A 336 47.96 74.67 1.25
C GLU A 336 48.00 75.15 -0.22
N HIS A 337 47.25 74.51 -1.12
CA HIS A 337 47.14 74.91 -2.53
C HIS A 337 46.30 76.19 -2.71
N ASP A 338 45.23 76.37 -1.94
CA ASP A 338 44.42 77.60 -1.94
C ASP A 338 45.19 78.84 -1.41
N GLY A 339 46.39 78.65 -0.83
CA GLY A 339 47.29 79.73 -0.42
C GLY A 339 48.10 80.38 -1.57
N ILE A 340 48.00 79.89 -2.81
CA ILE A 340 48.75 80.40 -3.97
C ILE A 340 47.81 80.62 -5.17
N GLU A 341 46.73 81.38 -5.00
CA GLU A 341 45.98 81.97 -6.12
C GLU A 341 45.92 83.50 -5.93
N PRO A 342 46.51 84.31 -6.84
CA PRO A 342 46.41 85.76 -6.76
C PRO A 342 45.07 86.23 -7.34
N LEU A 343 44.19 86.71 -6.45
CA LEU A 343 43.20 87.77 -6.64
C LEU A 343 42.54 87.90 -8.03
N LYS A 344 41.26 87.52 -8.11
CA LYS A 344 40.29 88.27 -8.91
C LYS A 344 38.84 88.14 -8.42
N ASP A 345 38.44 89.18 -7.71
CA ASP A 345 37.13 89.83 -7.60
C ASP A 345 35.91 89.11 -8.18
N SER A 346 34.91 88.86 -7.33
CA SER A 346 33.51 89.24 -7.58
C SER A 346 32.69 89.20 -6.29
N GLU A 347 32.15 90.38 -6.00
CA GLU A 347 31.38 90.84 -4.85
C GLU A 347 29.88 90.57 -5.09
N ALA A 348 29.18 89.89 -4.17
CA ALA A 348 27.73 90.05 -3.92
C ALA A 348 27.23 89.20 -2.73
N GLU A 349 26.90 89.93 -1.66
CA GLU A 349 25.81 89.76 -0.67
C GLU A 349 25.76 88.56 0.32
N LEU A 350 26.03 88.92 1.58
CA LEU A 350 25.58 88.30 2.84
C LEU A 350 24.06 88.52 3.06
N PRO A 351 23.43 87.74 3.97
CA PRO A 351 22.82 88.40 5.12
C PRO A 351 23.25 87.82 6.47
N GLU A 352 23.52 88.74 7.41
CA GLU A 352 23.86 88.49 8.81
C GLU A 352 22.67 88.04 9.69
N LEU A 353 23.06 87.38 10.79
CA LEU A 353 22.33 86.95 11.96
C LEU A 353 21.83 88.13 12.83
N SER A 354 20.82 87.92 13.70
CA SER A 354 20.92 88.43 15.09
C SER A 354 19.87 87.88 16.09
N ALA A 355 20.37 87.66 17.30
CA ALA A 355 19.73 87.83 18.63
C ALA A 355 18.70 86.76 19.09
N SER A 356 18.70 86.21 20.32
CA SER A 356 19.20 86.73 21.60
C SER A 356 19.14 85.66 22.72
N LYS A 357 20.25 85.51 23.49
CA LYS A 357 20.38 85.25 24.96
C LYS A 357 19.71 84.01 25.61
N SER A 358 20.20 83.36 26.66
CA SER A 358 21.47 83.20 27.41
C SER A 358 21.10 82.50 28.73
N GLY A 359 21.84 81.48 29.19
CA GLY A 359 21.90 81.10 30.62
C GLY A 359 21.76 79.61 30.99
N THR A 360 22.87 78.87 30.94
CA THR A 360 23.22 77.64 31.71
C THR A 360 23.38 77.96 33.22
N PRO A 361 23.62 77.04 34.21
CA PRO A 361 23.73 75.57 34.17
C PRO A 361 23.07 74.80 35.37
N GLY A 362 22.87 73.49 35.24
CA GLY A 362 22.46 72.64 36.38
C GLY A 362 22.40 71.15 36.05
N ASP A 363 23.45 70.45 36.46
CA ASP A 363 23.73 69.00 36.51
C ASP A 363 22.55 68.08 36.92
N SER A 364 22.30 67.02 36.16
CA SER A 364 21.91 65.66 36.63
C SER A 364 21.61 64.71 35.47
N LEU A 365 22.37 63.60 35.40
CA LEU A 365 21.96 62.31 34.84
C LEU A 365 20.72 61.79 35.61
N PRO A 366 19.74 61.09 34.98
CA PRO A 366 19.93 59.66 34.71
C PRO A 366 19.25 59.10 33.44
N GLU A 367 19.88 58.05 32.91
CA GLU A 367 19.35 56.72 32.55
C GLU A 367 18.02 56.57 31.77
N GLU A 368 18.11 55.69 30.76
CA GLU A 368 17.07 54.79 30.22
C GLU A 368 15.91 55.40 29.41
N ASP A 369 16.08 55.37 28.07
CA ASP A 369 15.23 54.54 27.18
C ASP A 369 15.65 54.81 25.73
N VAL A 370 16.52 53.97 25.19
CA VAL A 370 16.79 53.89 23.75
C VAL A 370 16.05 52.66 23.25
N ASP A 371 14.89 52.88 22.63
CA ASP A 371 14.24 51.86 21.81
C ASP A 371 15.20 51.46 20.69
N ILE A 372 15.85 50.31 20.90
CA ILE A 372 16.62 49.57 19.90
C ILE A 372 15.60 49.02 18.91
N ILE A 373 15.28 49.81 17.89
CA ILE A 373 14.73 49.27 16.65
C ILE A 373 15.91 48.62 15.92
N ASP A 374 15.91 47.30 16.03
CA ASP A 374 16.56 46.31 15.19
C ASP A 374 16.57 46.73 13.72
N VAL A 375 17.67 47.37 13.31
CA VAL A 375 18.07 47.51 11.91
C VAL A 375 19.35 46.70 11.75
N GLU A 376 19.25 45.38 11.90
CA GLU A 376 20.09 44.43 11.16
C GLU A 376 19.79 44.58 9.66
N SER A 377 20.15 45.74 9.09
CA SER A 377 20.34 45.83 7.66
C SER A 377 21.69 45.20 7.35
N ASP A 378 21.65 43.93 6.95
CA ASP A 378 22.52 43.24 6.01
C ASP A 378 23.70 44.08 5.46
N ARG A 379 24.64 44.46 6.32
CA ARG A 379 25.96 44.95 5.91
C ARG A 379 26.86 43.77 5.55
N ARG A 380 26.32 42.85 4.77
CA ARG A 380 27.10 42.12 3.77
C ARG A 380 27.29 43.03 2.54
N VAL A 381 27.58 44.32 2.78
CA VAL A 381 28.23 45.17 1.79
C VAL A 381 29.46 44.38 1.41
N LYS A 382 29.56 44.00 0.14
CA LYS A 382 30.75 43.35 -0.45
C LYS A 382 31.95 43.90 0.30
N MET A 383 32.68 43.04 1.02
CA MET A 383 33.89 43.46 1.72
C MET A 383 34.73 44.11 0.62
N GLY A 384 34.72 45.45 0.59
CA GLY A 384 35.34 46.21 -0.48
C GLY A 384 36.80 45.81 -0.47
N ASP A 385 37.43 45.77 -1.65
CA ASP A 385 38.84 45.49 -1.81
C ASP A 385 39.63 46.02 -0.60
N LEU A 386 40.14 45.12 0.27
CA LEU A 386 40.71 45.53 1.57
C LEU A 386 41.95 46.43 1.41
N LEU A 387 42.45 46.59 0.18
CA LEU A 387 43.54 47.47 -0.20
C LEU A 387 43.08 48.84 -0.72
N GLU A 388 41.78 49.08 -0.91
CA GLU A 388 41.25 50.31 -1.52
C GLU A 388 41.68 51.56 -0.76
N GLY A 389 41.55 51.59 0.56
CA GLY A 389 41.97 52.71 1.39
C GLY A 389 43.49 52.90 1.40
N GLN A 390 44.26 51.82 1.30
CA GLN A 390 45.71 51.91 1.15
C GLN A 390 46.12 52.48 -0.21
N ARG A 391 45.46 52.06 -1.31
CA ARG A 391 45.68 52.63 -2.64
C ARG A 391 45.35 54.12 -2.67
N GLN A 392 44.20 54.50 -2.10
CA GLN A 392 43.75 55.89 -2.01
C GLN A 392 44.73 56.73 -1.18
N TYR A 393 45.08 56.28 0.03
CA TYR A 393 46.05 56.97 0.89
C TYR A 393 47.41 57.16 0.20
N ASN A 394 47.96 56.10 -0.40
CA ASN A 394 49.24 56.18 -1.11
C ASN A 394 49.17 57.13 -2.31
N SER A 395 48.05 57.16 -3.05
CA SER A 395 47.85 58.09 -4.16
C SER A 395 47.82 59.56 -3.69
N VAL A 396 47.19 59.81 -2.55
CA VAL A 396 47.11 61.15 -1.94
C VAL A 396 48.48 61.58 -1.43
N ILE A 397 49.18 60.75 -0.65
CA ILE A 397 50.49 61.09 -0.08
C ILE A 397 51.55 61.25 -1.19
N HIS A 398 51.68 60.23 -2.05
CA HIS A 398 52.64 60.19 -3.15
C HIS A 398 52.05 60.79 -4.43
N SER A 399 51.42 61.95 -4.32
CA SER A 399 50.89 62.70 -5.47
C SER A 399 52.00 63.21 -6.39
N ILE A 400 53.17 63.51 -5.83
CA ILE A 400 54.39 63.88 -6.56
C ILE A 400 55.35 62.70 -6.45
N GLN A 401 55.69 62.09 -7.59
CA GLN A 401 56.60 60.93 -7.66
C GLN A 401 57.78 61.26 -8.57
N GLU A 402 59.00 61.08 -8.06
CA GLU A 402 60.23 61.18 -8.83
C GLU A 402 60.94 59.83 -8.80
N LYS A 403 61.22 59.25 -9.98
CA LYS A 403 61.94 57.97 -10.08
C LYS A 403 63.42 58.26 -10.26
N VAL A 404 64.21 58.00 -9.22
CA VAL A 404 65.67 58.12 -9.26
C VAL A 404 66.25 56.77 -9.67
N THR A 405 66.56 56.62 -10.96
CA THR A 405 67.16 55.39 -11.52
C THR A 405 68.68 55.43 -11.56
N GLU A 406 69.28 56.60 -11.37
CA GLU A 406 70.72 56.81 -11.44
C GLU A 406 71.28 57.18 -10.07
N GLN A 407 72.49 56.69 -9.77
CA GLN A 407 73.17 57.04 -8.53
C GLN A 407 73.63 58.51 -8.57
N PRO A 408 73.52 59.25 -7.46
CA PRO A 408 74.00 60.63 -7.42
C PRO A 408 75.51 60.70 -7.68
N SER A 409 75.94 61.68 -8.47
CA SER A 409 77.33 61.85 -8.93
C SER A 409 78.37 62.02 -7.81
N MET A 410 77.92 62.26 -6.58
CA MET A 410 78.77 62.38 -5.38
C MET A 410 79.13 61.03 -4.75
N LEU A 411 78.43 59.93 -5.10
CA LEU A 411 78.67 58.61 -4.54
C LEU A 411 79.71 57.86 -5.39
N GLN A 412 80.89 57.59 -4.84
CA GLN A 412 81.95 56.82 -5.48
C GLN A 412 82.24 55.55 -4.67
N GLY A 413 82.32 54.40 -5.34
CA GLY A 413 82.72 53.12 -4.72
C GLY A 413 81.59 52.14 -4.36
N GLY A 414 80.36 52.39 -4.80
CA GLY A 414 79.24 51.45 -4.67
C GLY A 414 78.32 51.49 -5.89
N GLU A 415 77.54 50.43 -6.11
CA GLU A 415 76.52 50.35 -7.16
C GLU A 415 75.12 50.39 -6.54
N LEU A 416 74.22 51.18 -7.12
CA LEU A 416 72.81 51.22 -6.75
C LEU A 416 72.17 49.87 -7.09
N ARG A 417 71.62 49.19 -6.08
CA ARG A 417 70.81 47.99 -6.30
C ARG A 417 69.45 48.40 -6.87
N PRO A 418 68.92 47.63 -7.84
CA PRO A 418 67.65 47.92 -8.49
C PRO A 418 66.46 47.87 -7.53
#